data_AF-A0A7W5DR68-F1
#
_entry.id   AF-A0A7W5DR68-F1
#
_cell.length_a   1.000
_cell.length_b   1.000
_cell.length_c   1.000
_cell.angle_alpha   90.00
_cell.angle_beta   90.00
_cell.angle_gamma   90.00
#
_symmetry.space_group_name_H-M   'P 1'
#
loop_
_entity.id
_entity.type
_entity.pdbx_description
1 polymer ?
#
loop_
_entity_poly.entity_id
_entity_poly.type
_entity_poly.pdbx_seq_one_letter_code
_entity_poly.pdbx_strand_id
1 'polypeptide(L)'
;MKWLNTWWFFALLAATFAALTAILAKLGIRGINSNLATAIRTVFILFIAWGIVFARGENIGITQLNKSNWIFLGLSGFATGLSWMFYLKALQMGKVSQVAPVDKMSVAITLLLSAVFLKEVITWKIALGALLIISGTIVLIL
;
A
#
# COMPACT_ATOMS: atom_id res chain seq x y z
N MET A 1 -5.47 -2.24 29.75
CA MET A 1 -5.95 -2.15 28.35
C MET A 1 -4.87 -1.48 27.51
N LYS A 2 -3.92 -2.24 26.92
CA LYS A 2 -2.75 -1.73 26.15
C LYS A 2 -3.10 -1.25 24.72
N TRP A 3 -4.39 -1.12 24.41
CA TRP A 3 -4.93 -0.81 23.07
C TRP A 3 -5.09 0.69 22.78
N LEU A 4 -4.74 1.56 23.73
CA LEU A 4 -4.79 3.03 23.59
C LEU A 4 -3.55 3.61 22.91
N ASN A 5 -2.98 2.91 21.94
CA ASN A 5 -1.96 3.48 21.07
C ASN A 5 -2.60 3.88 19.74
N THR A 6 -2.54 5.18 19.42
CA THR A 6 -3.23 5.82 18.29
C THR A 6 -2.93 5.18 16.92
N TRP A 7 -1.79 4.49 16.77
CA TRP A 7 -1.39 3.85 15.52
C TRP A 7 -2.35 2.74 15.06
N TRP A 8 -2.94 1.97 15.99
CA TRP A 8 -3.85 0.87 15.61
C TRP A 8 -5.13 1.40 14.97
N PHE A 9 -5.66 2.51 15.50
CA PHE A 9 -6.82 3.18 14.93
C PHE A 9 -6.56 3.64 13.49
N PHE A 10 -5.41 4.29 13.24
CA PHE A 10 -5.01 4.69 11.89
C PHE A 10 -4.77 3.49 10.97
N ALA A 11 -4.21 2.39 11.47
CA ALA A 11 -4.01 1.16 10.69
C ALA A 11 -5.34 0.53 10.28
N LEU A 12 -6.33 0.51 11.17
CA LEU A 12 -7.68 0.02 10.86
C LEU A 12 -8.37 0.92 9.81
N LEU A 13 -8.23 2.23 9.95
CA LEU A 13 -8.76 3.18 8.97
C LEU A 13 -8.09 2.97 7.60
N ALA A 14 -6.77 2.79 7.57
CA ALA A 14 -6.02 2.47 6.35
C ALA A 14 -6.51 1.16 5.69
N ALA A 15 -6.77 0.11 6.48
CA ALA A 15 -7.32 -1.15 5.97
C ALA A 15 -8.71 -0.95 5.34
N THR A 16 -9.58 -0.16 5.96
CA THR A 16 -10.90 0.19 5.42
C THR A 16 -10.78 0.94 4.09
N PHE A 17 -9.92 1.97 4.02
CA PHE A 17 -9.68 2.69 2.77
C PHE A 17 -9.02 1.83 1.69
N ALA A 18 -8.18 0.87 2.06
CA ALA A 18 -7.61 -0.09 1.12
C ALA A 18 -8.68 -1.02 0.53
N ALA A 19 -9.63 -1.48 1.35
CA ALA A 19 -10.77 -2.26 0.88
C ALA A 19 -11.68 -1.44 -0.06
N LEU A 20 -12.05 -0.21 0.33
CA LEU A 20 -12.82 0.70 -0.51
C LEU A 20 -12.10 0.99 -1.84
N THR A 21 -10.80 1.23 -1.77
CA THR A 21 -9.93 1.41 -2.95
C THR A 21 -10.04 0.24 -3.91
N ALA A 22 -9.97 -1.00 -3.42
CA ALA A 22 -10.02 -2.19 -4.27
C ALA A 22 -11.36 -2.27 -5.04
N ILE A 23 -12.47 -2.03 -4.36
CA ILE A 23 -13.81 -2.07 -4.95
C ILE A 23 -14.01 -0.91 -5.94
N LEU A 24 -13.75 0.32 -5.51
CA LEU A 24 -13.90 1.52 -6.35
C LEU A 24 -12.99 1.46 -7.57
N ALA A 25 -11.77 0.95 -7.43
CA ALA A 25 -10.87 0.80 -8.55
C ALA A 25 -11.35 -0.28 -9.55
N LYS A 26 -11.81 -1.45 -9.07
CA LYS A 26 -12.40 -2.48 -9.95
C LYS A 26 -13.60 -1.94 -10.72
N LEU A 27 -14.41 -1.07 -10.11
CA LEU A 27 -15.53 -0.40 -10.78
C LEU A 27 -15.04 0.66 -11.76
N GLY A 28 -14.08 1.49 -11.36
CA GLY A 28 -13.56 2.62 -12.16
C GLY A 28 -12.75 2.22 -13.39
N ILE A 29 -12.13 1.03 -13.41
CA ILE A 29 -11.39 0.53 -14.58
C ILE A 29 -12.27 -0.17 -15.62
N ARG A 30 -13.59 -0.32 -15.38
CA ARG A 30 -14.49 -0.97 -16.34
C ARG A 30 -14.60 -0.14 -17.61
N GLY A 31 -14.30 -0.75 -18.76
CA GLY A 31 -14.41 -0.10 -20.06
C GLY A 31 -13.28 0.88 -20.40
N ILE A 32 -12.26 1.02 -19.55
CA ILE A 32 -11.09 1.88 -19.82
C ILE A 32 -9.77 1.16 -19.55
N ASN A 33 -8.68 1.68 -20.09
CA ASN A 33 -7.34 1.14 -19.83
C ASN A 33 -6.94 1.37 -18.36
N SER A 34 -6.42 0.34 -17.68
CA SER A 34 -5.99 0.42 -16.27
C SER A 34 -4.87 1.44 -16.05
N ASN A 35 -3.98 1.66 -17.01
CA ASN A 35 -2.93 2.68 -16.92
C ASN A 35 -3.55 4.10 -16.91
N LEU A 36 -4.55 4.35 -17.76
CA LEU A 36 -5.27 5.62 -17.78
C LEU A 36 -6.00 5.87 -16.45
N ALA A 37 -6.69 4.86 -15.94
CA ALA A 37 -7.36 4.94 -14.64
C ALA A 37 -6.37 5.22 -13.49
N THR A 38 -5.19 4.59 -13.54
CA THR A 38 -4.10 4.83 -12.56
C THR A 38 -3.66 6.29 -12.64
N ALA A 39 -3.38 6.81 -13.84
CA ALA A 39 -2.94 8.19 -14.04
C ALA A 39 -3.98 9.19 -13.48
N ILE A 40 -5.26 9.02 -13.82
CA ILE A 40 -6.34 9.86 -13.28
C ILE A 40 -6.36 9.80 -11.75
N ARG A 41 -6.30 8.60 -11.17
CA ARG A 41 -6.28 8.42 -9.71
C ARG A 41 -5.11 9.13 -9.04
N THR A 42 -3.92 9.09 -9.63
CA THR A 42 -2.73 9.75 -9.06
C THR A 42 -2.88 11.26 -8.98
N VAL A 43 -3.63 11.89 -9.89
CA VAL A 43 -3.91 13.33 -9.85
C VAL A 43 -4.73 13.69 -8.60
N PHE A 44 -5.78 12.92 -8.28
CA PHE A 44 -6.55 13.14 -7.06
C PHE A 44 -5.69 12.99 -5.80
N ILE A 45 -4.83 11.97 -5.77
CA ILE A 45 -3.92 11.73 -4.64
C ILE A 45 -2.92 12.87 -4.49
N LEU A 46 -2.38 13.39 -5.60
CA LEU A 46 -1.48 14.53 -5.62
C LEU A 46 -2.15 15.76 -4.99
N PHE A 47 -3.36 16.11 -5.41
CA PHE A 47 -4.10 17.25 -4.87
C PHE A 47 -4.39 17.11 -3.37
N ILE A 48 -4.83 15.92 -2.93
CA ILE A 48 -5.11 15.67 -1.50
C ILE A 48 -3.82 15.78 -0.68
N ALA A 49 -2.74 15.14 -1.12
CA ALA A 49 -1.46 15.12 -0.39
C ALA A 49 -0.85 16.51 -0.28
N TRP A 50 -0.70 17.23 -1.40
CA TRP A 50 -0.15 18.58 -1.41
C TRP A 50 -1.08 19.60 -0.76
N GLY A 51 -2.40 19.44 -0.90
CA GLY A 51 -3.38 20.27 -0.21
C GLY A 51 -3.20 20.24 1.31
N ILE A 52 -2.94 19.06 1.89
CA ILE A 52 -2.65 18.92 3.32
C ILE A 52 -1.32 19.60 3.68
N VAL A 53 -0.26 19.38 2.89
CA VAL A 53 1.07 19.98 3.13
C VAL A 53 0.98 21.51 3.15
N PHE A 54 0.28 22.11 2.20
CA PHE A 54 0.10 23.56 2.14
C PHE A 54 -0.82 24.07 3.26
N ALA A 55 -1.93 23.39 3.53
CA ALA A 55 -2.85 23.78 4.61
C ALA A 55 -2.18 23.75 6.00
N ARG A 56 -1.16 22.91 6.19
CA ARG A 56 -0.39 22.81 7.44
C ARG A 56 0.90 23.62 7.45
N GLY A 57 1.25 24.28 6.36
CA GLY A 57 2.53 25.02 6.24
C GLY A 57 3.77 24.13 6.28
N GLU A 58 3.63 22.82 6.01
CA GLU A 58 4.71 21.83 6.08
C GLU A 58 5.65 21.92 4.86
N ASN A 59 5.31 22.72 3.84
CA ASN A 59 6.11 22.94 2.64
C ASN A 59 7.52 23.49 2.93
N ILE A 60 7.71 24.17 4.07
CA ILE A 60 9.03 24.66 4.51
C ILE A 60 10.01 23.50 4.73
N GLY A 61 9.51 22.34 5.15
CA GLY A 61 10.30 21.13 5.41
C GLY A 61 10.99 20.54 4.18
N ILE A 62 10.59 20.94 2.95
CA ILE A 62 11.23 20.49 1.71
C ILE A 62 12.71 20.88 1.68
N THR A 63 13.06 22.05 2.22
CA THR A 63 14.44 22.55 2.26
C THR A 63 15.33 21.77 3.23
N GLN A 64 14.73 21.01 4.16
CA GLN A 64 15.43 20.18 5.14
C GLN A 64 15.70 18.76 4.63
N LEU A 65 15.19 18.39 3.44
CA LEU A 65 15.39 17.06 2.88
C LEU A 65 16.83 16.88 2.38
N ASN A 66 17.51 15.87 2.91
CA ASN A 66 18.83 15.48 2.45
C ASN A 66 18.76 14.58 1.19
N LYS A 67 19.93 14.30 0.58
CA LYS A 67 20.04 13.46 -0.63
C LYS A 67 19.44 12.06 -0.44
N SER A 68 19.60 11.47 0.76
CA SER A 68 19.07 10.14 1.07
C SER A 68 17.54 10.14 1.05
N ASN A 69 16.90 11.15 1.64
CA ASN A 69 15.45 11.31 1.64
C ASN A 69 14.92 11.36 0.21
N TRP A 70 15.52 12.16 -0.67
CA TRP A 70 15.12 12.23 -2.08
C TRP A 70 15.24 10.90 -2.81
N ILE A 71 16.33 10.15 -2.60
CA ILE A 71 16.54 8.85 -3.24
C ILE A 71 15.49 7.85 -2.76
N PHE A 72 15.31 7.69 -1.45
CA PHE A 72 14.36 6.71 -0.91
C PHE A 72 12.90 7.08 -1.19
N LEU A 73 12.54 8.36 -1.14
CA LEU A 73 11.20 8.82 -1.52
C LEU A 73 10.94 8.61 -3.01
N GLY A 74 11.92 8.88 -3.87
CA GLY A 74 11.84 8.62 -5.30
C GLY A 74 11.64 7.12 -5.58
N LEU A 75 12.50 6.27 -5.04
CA LEU A 75 12.40 4.82 -5.20
C LEU A 75 11.08 4.25 -4.65
N SER A 76 10.64 4.72 -3.48
CA SER A 76 9.35 4.33 -2.90
C SER A 76 8.18 4.79 -3.77
N GLY A 77 8.25 6.00 -4.35
CA GLY A 77 7.25 6.52 -5.28
C GLY A 77 7.14 5.66 -6.54
N PHE A 78 8.28 5.31 -7.14
CA PHE A 78 8.33 4.39 -8.29
C PHE A 78 7.75 3.01 -7.94
N ALA A 79 8.14 2.44 -6.81
CA ALA A 79 7.63 1.15 -6.34
C ALA A 79 6.11 1.19 -6.11
N THR A 80 5.60 2.28 -5.53
CA THR A 80 4.15 2.48 -5.30
C THR A 80 3.38 2.59 -6.62
N GLY A 81 3.88 3.39 -7.56
CA GLY A 81 3.28 3.54 -8.88
C GLY A 81 3.21 2.22 -9.65
N LEU A 82 4.32 1.49 -9.72
CA LEU A 82 4.38 0.18 -10.37
C LEU A 82 3.45 -0.83 -9.69
N SER A 83 3.46 -0.88 -8.36
CA SER A 83 2.56 -1.73 -7.57
C SER A 83 1.10 -1.48 -7.94
N TRP A 84 0.65 -0.22 -8.02
CA TRP A 84 -0.72 0.10 -8.42
C TRP A 84 -1.01 -0.27 -9.87
N MET A 85 -0.09 -0.04 -10.80
CA MET A 85 -0.29 -0.39 -12.20
C MET A 85 -0.50 -1.91 -12.37
N PHE A 86 0.35 -2.73 -11.74
CA PHE A 86 0.19 -4.20 -11.77
C PHE A 86 -1.07 -4.65 -11.03
N TYR A 87 -1.38 -4.06 -9.87
CA TYR A 87 -2.57 -4.39 -9.09
C TYR A 87 -3.87 -4.06 -9.86
N LEU A 88 -3.94 -2.90 -10.50
CA LEU A 88 -5.10 -2.50 -11.29
C LEU A 88 -5.23 -3.33 -12.57
N LYS A 89 -4.12 -3.69 -13.20
CA LYS A 89 -4.14 -4.63 -14.32
C LYS A 89 -4.65 -6.00 -13.88
N ALA A 90 -4.20 -6.52 -12.74
CA ALA A 90 -4.69 -7.77 -12.17
C ALA A 90 -6.18 -7.69 -11.81
N LEU A 91 -6.61 -6.60 -11.17
CA LEU A 91 -8.03 -6.34 -10.91
C LEU A 91 -8.83 -6.23 -12.21
N GLN A 92 -8.28 -5.74 -13.31
CA GLN A 92 -9.00 -5.69 -14.58
C GLN A 92 -9.32 -7.10 -15.09
N MET A 93 -8.36 -8.03 -14.95
CA MET A 93 -8.43 -9.40 -15.48
C MET A 93 -9.11 -10.40 -14.53
N GLY A 94 -8.98 -10.23 -13.21
CA GLY A 94 -9.39 -11.20 -12.19
C GLY A 94 -10.54 -10.73 -11.30
N LYS A 95 -10.95 -11.62 -10.38
CA LYS A 95 -11.94 -11.29 -9.33
C LYS A 95 -11.25 -10.59 -8.16
N VAL A 96 -11.94 -9.65 -7.52
CA VAL A 96 -11.41 -8.96 -6.32
C VAL A 96 -11.08 -9.97 -5.21
N SER A 97 -11.90 -11.01 -5.06
CA SER A 97 -11.70 -12.08 -4.07
C SER A 97 -10.41 -12.89 -4.28
N GLN A 98 -9.83 -12.89 -5.47
CA GLN A 98 -8.56 -13.56 -5.76
C GLN A 98 -7.39 -12.58 -5.72
N VAL A 99 -7.55 -11.40 -6.33
CA VAL A 99 -6.46 -10.42 -6.48
C VAL A 99 -6.14 -9.72 -5.16
N ALA A 100 -7.15 -9.35 -4.36
CA ALA A 100 -6.92 -8.63 -3.11
C ALA A 100 -6.16 -9.47 -2.06
N PRO A 101 -6.43 -10.77 -1.86
CA PRO A 101 -5.62 -11.61 -0.98
C PRO A 101 -4.16 -11.78 -1.45
N VAL A 102 -3.92 -11.90 -2.77
CA VAL A 102 -2.55 -11.94 -3.32
C VAL A 102 -1.80 -10.65 -2.97
N ASP A 103 -2.44 -9.50 -3.16
CA ASP A 103 -1.84 -8.20 -2.79
C ASP A 103 -1.44 -8.17 -1.30
N LYS A 104 -2.22 -8.80 -0.41
CA LYS A 104 -1.89 -8.87 1.03
C LYS A 104 -0.75 -9.80 1.39
N MET A 105 -0.27 -10.66 0.48
CA MET A 105 1.01 -11.35 0.66
C MET A 105 2.19 -10.37 0.76
N SER A 106 2.03 -9.12 0.27
CA SER A 106 3.00 -8.05 0.49
C SER A 106 3.35 -7.85 1.96
N VAL A 107 2.46 -8.16 2.90
CA VAL A 107 2.75 -8.11 4.33
C VAL A 107 3.85 -9.10 4.70
N ALA A 108 3.75 -10.35 4.25
CA ALA A 108 4.77 -11.37 4.50
C ALA A 108 6.11 -10.99 3.85
N ILE A 109 6.08 -10.48 2.61
CA ILE A 109 7.28 -9.99 1.92
C ILE A 109 7.90 -8.81 2.68
N THR A 110 7.09 -7.87 3.16
CA THR A 110 7.54 -6.70 3.93
C THR A 110 8.22 -7.12 5.22
N LEU A 111 7.70 -8.12 5.94
CA LEU A 111 8.33 -8.65 7.16
C LEU A 111 9.70 -9.29 6.88
N LEU A 112 9.85 -9.97 5.73
CA LEU A 112 11.15 -10.51 5.31
C LEU A 112 12.11 -9.38 4.94
N LEU A 113 11.64 -8.39 4.18
CA LEU A 113 12.45 -7.23 3.80
C LEU A 113 12.83 -6.40 5.02
N SER A 114 11.97 -6.27 6.03
CA SER A 114 12.29 -5.53 7.25
C SER A 114 13.40 -6.23 8.05
N ALA A 115 13.41 -7.55 8.09
CA ALA A 115 14.52 -8.29 8.69
C ALA A 115 15.84 -8.09 7.95
N VAL A 116 15.82 -8.03 6.61
CA VAL A 116 17.03 -7.86 5.79
C VAL A 116 17.55 -6.42 5.82
N PHE A 117 16.67 -5.44 5.57
CA PHE A 117 17.05 -4.05 5.37
C PHE A 117 17.01 -3.20 6.65
N LEU A 118 16.07 -3.48 7.54
CA LEU A 118 15.90 -2.75 8.82
C LEU A 118 16.52 -3.51 10.01
N LYS A 119 17.00 -4.75 9.79
CA LYS A 119 17.58 -5.64 10.82
C LYS A 119 16.60 -5.93 11.97
N GLU A 120 15.31 -5.94 11.68
CA GLU A 120 14.28 -6.31 12.65
C GLU A 120 14.37 -7.79 13.02
N VAL A 121 14.18 -8.09 14.31
CA VAL A 121 14.20 -9.48 14.79
C VAL A 121 12.89 -10.18 14.43
N ILE A 122 12.95 -11.15 13.50
CA ILE A 122 11.81 -12.01 13.23
C ILE A 122 11.63 -12.98 14.39
N THR A 123 10.62 -12.70 15.22
CA THR A 123 10.20 -13.63 16.27
C THR A 123 9.38 -14.78 15.67
N TRP A 124 9.29 -15.90 16.40
CA TRP A 124 8.43 -17.02 16.00
C TRP A 124 6.98 -16.62 15.74
N LYS A 125 6.45 -15.63 16.48
CA LYS A 125 5.10 -15.10 16.28
C LYS A 125 4.93 -14.41 14.93
N ILE A 126 5.94 -13.64 14.51
CA ILE A 126 5.94 -12.94 13.21
C ILE A 126 6.01 -13.96 12.07
N ALA A 127 6.88 -14.96 12.18
CA ALA A 127 7.01 -16.03 11.20
C ALA A 127 5.71 -16.83 11.05
N LEU A 128 5.09 -17.23 12.16
CA LEU A 128 3.82 -17.94 12.15
C LEU A 128 2.69 -17.09 11.54
N GLY A 129 2.62 -15.80 11.90
CA GLY A 129 1.66 -14.87 11.32
C GLY A 129 1.82 -14.73 9.80
N ALA A 130 3.05 -14.59 9.32
CA ALA A 130 3.34 -14.54 7.88
C ALA A 130 2.92 -15.82 7.15
N LEU A 131 3.21 -17.00 7.73
CA LEU A 131 2.77 -18.29 7.18
C LEU A 131 1.26 -18.41 7.11
N LEU A 132 0.54 -17.95 8.13
CA LEU A 132 -0.93 -17.96 8.14
C LEU A 132 -1.52 -17.02 7.09
N ILE A 133 -0.93 -15.84 6.89
CA ILE A 133 -1.34 -14.92 5.81
C ILE A 133 -1.14 -15.58 4.44
N ILE A 134 0.03 -16.17 4.19
CA ILE A 134 0.33 -16.85 2.93
C ILE A 134 -0.64 -18.01 2.70
N SER A 135 -0.83 -18.87 3.72
CA SER A 135 -1.71 -20.03 3.62
C SER A 135 -3.16 -19.64 3.39
N GLY A 136 -3.65 -18.63 4.12
CA GLY A 136 -4.99 -18.09 3.95
C GLY A 136 -5.20 -17.50 2.55
N THR A 137 -4.20 -16.80 2.01
CA THR A 137 -4.23 -16.31 0.64
C THR A 137 -4.32 -17.45 -0.38
N ILE A 138 -3.53 -18.53 -0.23
CA ILE A 138 -3.58 -19.69 -1.13
C ILE A 138 -4.99 -20.31 -1.14
N VAL A 139 -5.59 -20.50 0.04
CA VAL A 139 -6.95 -21.05 0.16
C VAL A 139 -8.01 -20.17 -0.53
N LEU A 140 -7.85 -18.85 -0.53
CA LEU A 140 -8.79 -17.93 -1.19
C LEU A 140 -8.68 -17.90 -2.72
N ILE A 141 -7.54 -18.34 -3.27
CA ILE A 141 -7.27 -18.28 -4.72
C ILE A 141 -7.61 -19.60 -5.41
N LEU A 142 -7.44 -20.73 -4.71
CA LEU A 142 -7.86 -22.07 -5.15
C LEU A 142 -9.37 -22.13 -5.36
#